data_AF-A0A7Y1V0K8-F1
#
_entry.id   AF-A0A7Y1V0K8-F1
#
_cell.length_a   1.000
_cell.length_b   1.000
_cell.length_c   1.000
_cell.angle_alpha   90.00
_cell.angle_beta   90.00
_cell.angle_gamma   90.00
#
_symmetry.space_group_name_H-M   'P 1'
#
loop_
_entity.id
_entity.type
_entity.pdbx_description
1 polymer ?
#
loop_
_entity_poly.entity_id
_entity_poly.type
_entity_poly.pdbx_seq_one_letter_code
_entity_poly.pdbx_strand_id
1 'polypeptide(L)'
;MHVERELNKYGNGTSNYDKYPFVSVTDRSSDCVKGWKHIAASLNDAVKDLDDSTKTIVIETYHGVYNDALKAELKRSFKHDFWYDTNELFKEEEQINRLLNEALGDHPIFGFMSDFTMDDFMEKNRQVDLVARIKGNGEGISVVFGVGASLLVSQPSCIIYADMARWEIQQRMRSNRVCNLAATNYDDPIASKYKRAYFVDWRVCDKIKKKLLPHLDFLLDLNDEEMPRMIPGSLFRLGLEKATH
;
A
#
# COMPACT_ATOMS: atom_id res chain seq x y z
N MET A 1 42.40 -17.51 2.82
CA MET A 1 42.80 -17.97 4.16
C MET A 1 41.53 -18.21 4.95
N HIS A 2 41.00 -19.44 4.86
CA HIS A 2 39.78 -19.84 5.54
C HIS A 2 40.10 -20.22 6.98
N VAL A 3 39.37 -19.64 7.93
CA VAL A 3 39.37 -20.06 9.32
C VAL A 3 38.08 -20.86 9.51
N GLU A 4 38.20 -22.18 9.58
CA GLU A 4 37.12 -23.07 10.02
C GLU A 4 36.88 -22.82 11.52
N ARG A 5 35.64 -22.44 11.87
CA ARG A 5 35.11 -22.63 13.21
C ARG A 5 34.31 -23.92 13.20
N GLU A 6 34.78 -24.93 13.93
CA GLU A 6 33.97 -26.09 14.26
C GLU A 6 32.72 -25.65 15.03
N LEU A 7 31.55 -25.96 14.48
CA LEU A 7 30.27 -25.82 15.17
C LEU A 7 29.70 -27.20 15.50
N ASN A 8 29.49 -27.39 16.80
CA ASN A 8 28.84 -28.48 17.50
C ASN A 8 27.67 -29.16 16.76
N LYS A 9 27.81 -30.47 16.56
CA LYS A 9 26.99 -31.55 17.19
C LYS A 9 25.46 -31.39 17.27
N TYR A 10 24.79 -30.98 16.19
CA TYR A 10 23.37 -31.29 15.95
C TYR A 10 23.11 -31.54 14.45
N GLY A 11 22.77 -32.79 14.10
CA GLY A 11 22.12 -33.20 12.85
C GLY A 11 22.84 -32.89 11.52
N ASN A 12 23.53 -33.87 10.94
CA ASN A 12 24.00 -33.87 9.55
C ASN A 12 22.82 -34.05 8.55
N GLY A 13 21.84 -33.15 8.59
CA GLY A 13 20.79 -33.06 7.58
C GLY A 13 20.98 -31.77 6.79
N THR A 14 21.20 -31.87 5.48
CA THR A 14 21.02 -30.72 4.58
C THR A 14 19.58 -30.24 4.74
N SER A 15 19.39 -28.99 5.16
CA SER A 15 18.06 -28.39 5.32
C SER A 15 17.27 -28.51 4.02
N ASN A 16 16.10 -29.16 4.06
CA ASN A 16 15.16 -29.24 2.95
C ASN A 16 14.28 -27.97 2.81
N TYR A 17 14.67 -26.88 3.48
CA TYR A 17 13.95 -25.62 3.46
C TYR A 17 14.34 -24.81 2.22
N ASP A 18 13.39 -24.67 1.29
CA ASP A 18 13.51 -23.73 0.20
C ASP A 18 13.38 -22.29 0.74
N LYS A 19 14.38 -21.46 0.45
CA LYS A 19 14.40 -20.04 0.85
C LYS A 19 13.62 -19.14 -0.10
N TYR A 20 13.25 -19.66 -1.27
CA TYR A 20 12.57 -18.93 -2.33
C TYR A 20 11.40 -19.74 -2.92
N PRO A 21 10.49 -20.27 -2.07
CA PRO A 21 9.35 -21.01 -2.57
C PRO A 21 8.47 -20.09 -3.42
N PHE A 22 8.00 -20.58 -4.56
CA PHE A 22 7.12 -19.84 -5.44
C PHE A 22 6.07 -20.75 -6.06
N VAL A 23 4.95 -20.14 -6.47
CA VAL A 23 3.88 -20.80 -7.24
C VAL A 23 3.85 -20.17 -8.63
N SER A 24 4.03 -20.99 -9.67
CA SER A 24 3.92 -20.50 -11.05
C SER A 24 2.45 -20.25 -11.42
N VAL A 25 2.13 -18.99 -11.72
CA VAL A 25 0.78 -18.58 -12.11
C VAL A 25 0.60 -18.63 -13.62
N THR A 26 1.58 -18.14 -14.38
CA THR A 26 1.58 -18.03 -15.84
C THR A 26 3.01 -18.22 -16.36
N ASP A 27 3.13 -18.80 -17.55
CA ASP A 27 4.42 -19.01 -18.23
C ASP A 27 4.84 -17.81 -19.09
N ARG A 28 3.99 -16.78 -19.20
CA ARG A 28 4.26 -15.59 -20.02
C ARG A 28 4.87 -14.48 -19.19
N SER A 29 6.11 -14.10 -19.49
CA SER A 29 6.78 -13.00 -18.79
C SER A 29 6.11 -11.63 -19.01
N SER A 30 5.37 -11.46 -20.11
CA SER A 30 4.62 -10.24 -20.43
C SER A 30 3.48 -9.94 -19.46
N ASP A 31 3.03 -10.94 -18.71
CA ASP A 31 1.94 -10.83 -17.74
C ASP A 31 2.35 -10.07 -16.46
N CYS A 32 3.66 -9.80 -16.28
CA CYS A 32 4.20 -8.94 -15.24
C CYS A 32 4.97 -7.78 -15.86
N VAL A 33 4.44 -6.58 -15.69
CA VAL A 33 5.04 -5.34 -16.20
C VAL A 33 6.10 -4.86 -15.21
N LYS A 34 7.28 -4.50 -15.70
CA LYS A 34 8.41 -4.07 -14.85
C LYS A 34 8.93 -2.68 -15.24
N GLY A 35 9.18 -1.87 -14.23
CA GLY A 35 9.74 -0.52 -14.36
C GLY A 35 8.71 0.53 -14.75
N TRP A 36 8.92 1.76 -14.28
CA TRP A 36 7.98 2.87 -14.39
C TRP A 36 7.51 3.17 -15.81
N LYS A 37 8.43 3.15 -16.79
CA LYS A 37 8.10 3.42 -18.19
C LYS A 37 7.01 2.48 -18.72
N HIS A 38 7.15 1.18 -18.47
CA HIS A 38 6.19 0.19 -18.98
C HIS A 38 4.91 0.17 -18.14
N ILE A 39 5.01 0.38 -16.82
CA ILE A 39 3.85 0.49 -15.94
C ILE A 39 2.97 1.67 -16.36
N ALA A 40 3.57 2.85 -16.55
CA ALA A 40 2.84 4.02 -17.00
C ALA A 40 2.16 3.82 -18.35
N ALA A 41 2.85 3.20 -19.32
CA ALA A 41 2.26 2.85 -20.61
C ALA A 41 1.06 1.92 -20.44
N SER A 42 1.21 0.83 -19.69
CA SER A 42 0.14 -0.13 -19.41
C SER A 42 -1.07 0.50 -18.72
N LEU A 43 -0.84 1.43 -17.77
CA LEU A 43 -1.92 2.14 -17.09
C LEU A 43 -2.63 3.13 -18.02
N ASN A 44 -1.88 3.87 -18.83
CA ASN A 44 -2.47 4.81 -19.80
C ASN A 44 -3.31 4.08 -20.85
N ASP A 45 -2.85 2.91 -21.34
CA ASP A 45 -3.61 2.08 -22.26
C ASP A 45 -4.90 1.55 -21.61
N ALA A 46 -4.79 0.99 -20.39
CA ALA A 46 -5.96 0.50 -19.65
C ALA A 46 -7.00 1.60 -19.38
N VAL A 47 -6.56 2.82 -19.06
CA VAL A 47 -7.47 3.95 -18.82
C VAL A 47 -8.06 4.49 -20.12
N LYS A 48 -7.32 4.46 -21.22
CA LYS A 48 -7.82 4.88 -22.54
C LYS A 48 -8.97 3.99 -23.02
N ASP A 49 -8.91 2.70 -22.74
CA ASP A 49 -9.89 1.70 -23.19
C ASP A 49 -11.20 1.68 -22.37
N LEU A 50 -11.32 2.53 -21.34
CA LEU A 50 -12.56 2.70 -20.59
C LEU A 50 -13.55 3.60 -21.36
N ASP A 51 -14.78 3.12 -21.57
CA ASP A 51 -15.83 3.72 -22.42
C ASP A 51 -16.56 4.95 -21.82
N ASP A 52 -15.97 5.64 -20.84
CA ASP A 52 -16.57 6.81 -20.18
C ASP A 52 -15.80 8.11 -20.45
N SER A 53 -16.53 9.21 -20.69
CA SER A 53 -15.92 10.54 -20.78
C SER A 53 -15.41 11.05 -19.44
N THR A 54 -15.96 10.56 -18.32
CA THR A 54 -15.48 10.84 -16.95
C THR A 54 -14.97 9.56 -16.32
N LYS A 55 -13.67 9.54 -15.98
CA LYS A 55 -12.98 8.38 -15.41
C LYS A 55 -12.48 8.73 -14.02
N THR A 56 -12.76 7.88 -13.03
CA THR A 56 -12.20 8.04 -11.68
C THR A 56 -11.29 6.86 -11.35
N ILE A 57 -10.00 7.14 -11.24
CA ILE A 57 -8.96 6.15 -10.97
C ILE A 57 -8.59 6.24 -9.50
N VAL A 58 -8.71 5.12 -8.79
CA VAL A 58 -8.28 5.01 -7.39
C VAL A 58 -6.89 4.40 -7.36
N ILE A 59 -5.96 5.11 -6.71
CA ILE A 59 -4.62 4.60 -6.41
C ILE A 59 -4.53 4.50 -4.90
N GLU A 60 -4.89 3.32 -4.39
CA GLU A 60 -4.82 3.02 -2.96
C GLU A 60 -3.40 2.60 -2.61
N THR A 61 -2.78 3.31 -1.68
CA THR A 61 -1.41 3.01 -1.22
C THR A 61 -1.44 2.32 0.12
N TYR A 62 -0.67 1.25 0.30
CA TYR A 62 -0.45 0.70 1.63
C TYR A 62 0.47 1.60 2.47
N HIS A 63 0.40 1.43 3.79
CA HIS A 63 1.31 2.11 4.71
C HIS A 63 2.78 1.78 4.40
N GLY A 64 3.68 2.76 4.56
CA GLY A 64 5.12 2.61 4.31
C GLY A 64 5.56 2.68 2.83
N VAL A 65 4.63 2.90 1.91
CA VAL A 65 4.94 3.36 0.55
C VAL A 65 5.54 4.77 0.60
N TYR A 66 6.52 5.06 -0.25
CA TYR A 66 7.04 6.41 -0.45
C TYR A 66 6.07 7.24 -1.28
N ASN A 67 5.00 7.72 -0.64
CA ASN A 67 3.88 8.36 -1.33
C ASN A 67 4.31 9.58 -2.15
N ASP A 68 5.24 10.40 -1.67
CA ASP A 68 5.72 11.57 -2.42
C ASP A 68 6.46 11.17 -3.71
N ALA A 69 7.35 10.18 -3.64
CA ALA A 69 8.09 9.69 -4.79
C ALA A 69 7.15 9.00 -5.81
N LEU A 70 6.24 8.15 -5.31
CA LEU A 70 5.22 7.50 -6.12
C LEU A 70 4.32 8.52 -6.83
N LYS A 71 3.82 9.52 -6.08
CA LYS A 71 2.99 10.60 -6.60
C LYS A 71 3.72 11.41 -7.66
N ALA A 72 4.98 11.77 -7.43
CA ALA A 72 5.79 12.50 -8.40
C ALA A 72 5.95 11.71 -9.71
N GLU A 73 6.23 10.42 -9.61
CA GLU A 73 6.41 9.55 -10.77
C GLU A 73 5.11 9.34 -11.55
N LEU A 74 4.00 9.07 -10.85
CA LEU A 74 2.69 8.90 -11.47
C LEU A 74 2.21 10.20 -12.11
N LYS A 75 2.34 11.35 -11.44
CA LYS A 75 1.96 12.64 -12.03
C LYS A 75 2.75 12.96 -13.31
N ARG A 76 4.00 12.50 -13.39
CA ARG A 76 4.85 12.71 -14.57
C ARG A 76 4.45 11.82 -15.75
N SER A 77 4.07 10.57 -15.48
CA SER A 77 4.01 9.52 -16.49
C SER A 77 2.58 9.03 -16.81
N PHE A 78 1.63 9.29 -15.92
CA PHE A 78 0.24 8.85 -16.01
C PHE A 78 -0.69 10.03 -16.35
N LYS A 79 -1.51 9.87 -17.39
CA LYS A 79 -2.43 10.92 -17.84
C LYS A 79 -3.54 11.14 -16.81
N HIS A 80 -3.70 12.39 -16.40
CA HIS A 80 -4.74 12.82 -15.47
C HIS A 80 -5.10 14.29 -15.71
N ASP A 81 -6.32 14.66 -15.38
CA ASP A 81 -6.83 16.04 -15.47
C ASP A 81 -7.04 16.62 -14.05
N PHE A 82 -7.45 15.77 -13.11
CA PHE A 82 -7.68 16.14 -11.71
C PHE A 82 -6.92 15.19 -10.78
N TRP A 83 -6.34 15.72 -9.71
CA TRP A 83 -5.58 14.94 -8.73
C TRP A 83 -5.98 15.29 -7.31
N TYR A 84 -6.37 14.28 -6.55
CA TYR A 84 -6.79 14.39 -5.16
C TYR A 84 -5.91 13.51 -4.27
N ASP A 85 -5.52 14.04 -3.12
CA ASP A 85 -4.63 13.37 -2.19
C ASP A 85 -5.35 13.16 -0.86
N THR A 86 -5.41 11.92 -0.38
CA THR A 86 -6.08 11.62 0.89
C THR A 86 -5.33 12.14 2.10
N ASN A 87 -4.06 12.53 1.97
CA ASN A 87 -3.28 13.05 3.08
C ASN A 87 -3.90 14.33 3.68
N GLU A 88 -4.65 15.12 2.89
CA GLU A 88 -5.35 16.32 3.38
C GLU A 88 -6.53 16.01 4.31
N LEU A 89 -6.96 14.75 4.35
CA LEU A 89 -8.13 14.30 5.09
C LEU A 89 -7.79 13.88 6.51
N PHE A 90 -6.52 13.59 6.82
CA PHE A 90 -6.18 13.11 8.16
C PHE A 90 -6.46 14.17 9.22
N LYS A 91 -6.89 13.69 10.38
CA LYS A 91 -6.97 14.49 11.61
C LYS A 91 -5.58 14.98 12.00
N GLU A 92 -5.53 16.04 12.79
CA GLU A 92 -4.26 16.54 13.31
C GLU A 92 -3.61 15.48 14.22
N GLU A 93 -2.28 15.47 14.26
CA GLU A 93 -1.51 14.43 14.97
C GLU A 93 -1.89 14.33 16.46
N GLU A 94 -2.23 15.45 17.09
CA GLU A 94 -2.69 15.47 18.48
C GLU A 94 -4.02 14.73 18.69
N GLN A 95 -4.96 14.85 17.74
CA GLN A 95 -6.23 14.11 17.79
C GLN A 95 -6.01 12.61 17.58
N ILE A 96 -5.10 12.25 16.68
CA ILE A 96 -4.73 10.86 16.41
C ILE A 96 -4.04 10.27 17.64
N ASN A 97 -3.09 10.97 18.26
CA ASN A 97 -2.41 10.49 19.46
C ASN A 97 -3.39 10.26 20.61
N ARG A 98 -4.39 11.15 20.79
CA ARG A 98 -5.48 10.92 21.76
C ARG A 98 -6.31 9.68 21.43
N LEU A 99 -6.71 9.52 20.18
CA LEU A 99 -7.47 8.37 19.70
C LEU A 99 -6.74 7.05 20.00
N LEU A 100 -5.42 7.03 19.77
CA LEU A 100 -4.60 5.82 19.89
C LEU A 100 -4.12 5.53 21.31
N ASN A 101 -4.26 6.48 22.24
CA ASN A 101 -3.69 6.36 23.59
C ASN A 101 -4.18 5.11 24.32
N GLU A 102 -5.49 4.83 24.30
CA GLU A 102 -6.06 3.65 24.96
C GLU A 102 -5.59 2.35 24.30
N ALA A 103 -5.45 2.32 22.98
CA ALA A 103 -4.99 1.15 22.25
C ALA A 103 -3.50 0.87 22.44
N LEU A 104 -2.67 1.91 22.59
CA LEU A 104 -1.24 1.71 22.77
C LEU A 104 -0.89 1.51 24.24
N GLY A 105 -1.43 2.32 25.15
CA GLY A 105 -1.07 2.31 26.57
C GLY A 105 0.42 2.53 26.84
N ASP A 106 0.81 2.46 28.11
CA ASP A 106 2.16 2.84 28.57
C ASP A 106 3.22 1.74 28.40
N HIS A 107 2.81 0.48 28.21
CA HIS A 107 3.76 -0.63 28.13
C HIS A 107 4.65 -0.50 26.88
N PRO A 108 5.99 -0.55 26.97
CA PRO A 108 6.88 -0.21 25.84
C PRO A 108 6.74 -1.11 24.59
N ILE A 109 6.32 -2.36 24.77
CA ILE A 109 6.22 -3.37 23.70
C ILE A 109 4.75 -3.68 23.31
N PHE A 110 3.90 -3.97 24.30
CA PHE A 110 2.52 -4.39 24.07
C PHE A 110 1.54 -3.22 24.00
N GLY A 111 0.56 -3.35 23.12
CA GLY A 111 -0.69 -2.60 23.11
C GLY A 111 -1.87 -3.55 23.05
N PHE A 112 -3.06 -3.00 22.85
CA PHE A 112 -4.32 -3.72 22.71
C PHE A 112 -4.74 -3.77 21.25
N MET A 113 -5.37 -4.88 20.85
CA MET A 113 -6.00 -4.96 19.54
C MET A 113 -7.22 -4.04 19.53
N SER A 114 -7.20 -3.05 18.64
CA SER A 114 -8.29 -2.09 18.47
C SER A 114 -9.08 -2.35 17.19
N ASP A 115 -10.37 -2.01 17.21
CA ASP A 115 -11.25 -2.09 16.06
C ASP A 115 -11.26 -0.84 15.17
N PHE A 116 -10.26 0.04 15.31
CA PHE A 116 -10.12 1.23 14.47
C PHE A 116 -10.19 0.91 12.96
N THR A 117 -10.74 1.87 12.26
CA THR A 117 -10.92 1.92 10.81
C THR A 117 -10.27 3.19 10.28
N MET A 118 -10.10 3.30 8.97
CA MET A 118 -9.49 4.48 8.37
C MET A 118 -10.31 5.74 8.61
N ASP A 119 -11.63 5.62 8.67
CA ASP A 119 -12.53 6.73 8.98
C ASP A 119 -12.23 7.37 10.35
N ASP A 120 -11.75 6.57 11.32
CA ASP A 120 -11.33 7.08 12.63
C ASP A 120 -10.11 7.99 12.54
N PHE A 121 -9.31 7.91 11.47
CA PHE A 121 -8.12 8.75 11.24
C PHE A 121 -8.43 10.00 10.42
N MET A 122 -9.58 10.08 9.77
CA MET A 122 -9.90 11.14 8.81
C MET A 122 -10.95 12.11 9.35
N GLU A 123 -10.88 13.37 8.93
CA GLU A 123 -11.85 14.43 9.22
C GLU A 123 -13.06 14.30 8.29
N LYS A 124 -14.22 13.95 8.87
CA LYS A 124 -15.44 13.63 8.11
C LYS A 124 -15.89 14.76 7.17
N ASN A 125 -15.79 16.01 7.62
CA ASN A 125 -16.20 17.15 6.79
C ASN A 125 -15.27 17.29 5.57
N ARG A 126 -13.95 17.14 5.74
CA ARG A 126 -12.99 17.17 4.64
C ARG A 126 -13.23 16.05 3.63
N GLN A 127 -13.62 14.86 4.10
CA GLN A 127 -14.02 13.77 3.22
C GLN A 127 -15.25 14.13 2.38
N VAL A 128 -16.31 14.65 3.01
CA VAL A 128 -17.54 15.05 2.31
C VAL A 128 -17.24 16.11 1.23
N ASP A 129 -16.43 17.11 1.57
CA ASP A 129 -16.03 18.17 0.64
C ASP A 129 -15.18 17.62 -0.52
N LEU A 130 -14.27 16.68 -0.24
CA LEU A 130 -13.46 16.06 -1.28
C LEU A 130 -14.29 15.17 -2.22
N VAL A 131 -15.22 14.38 -1.68
CA VAL A 131 -16.16 13.57 -2.47
C VAL A 131 -17.03 14.46 -3.36
N ALA A 132 -17.50 15.60 -2.85
CA ALA A 132 -18.25 16.57 -3.65
C ALA A 132 -17.40 17.15 -4.80
N ARG A 133 -16.14 17.48 -4.55
CA ARG A 133 -15.20 17.95 -5.59
C ARG A 133 -14.97 16.89 -6.67
N ILE A 134 -14.71 15.64 -6.30
CA ILE A 134 -14.51 14.54 -7.25
C ILE A 134 -15.74 14.37 -8.15
N LYS A 135 -16.94 14.36 -7.56
CA LYS A 135 -18.21 14.23 -8.30
C LYS A 135 -18.56 15.45 -9.15
N GLY A 136 -18.06 16.63 -8.77
CA GLY A 136 -18.27 17.89 -9.48
C GLY A 136 -17.37 18.09 -10.70
N ASN A 137 -16.40 17.21 -10.94
CA ASN A 137 -15.55 17.28 -12.13
C ASN A 137 -16.35 17.01 -13.40
N GLY A 138 -15.96 17.69 -14.48
CA GLY A 138 -16.45 17.43 -15.83
C GLY A 138 -15.80 16.19 -16.45
N GLU A 139 -15.78 16.17 -17.79
CA GLU A 139 -15.07 15.14 -18.55
C GLU A 139 -13.57 15.16 -18.24
N GLY A 140 -12.95 13.98 -18.25
CA GLY A 140 -11.53 13.80 -17.95
C GLY A 140 -11.26 12.67 -16.96
N ILE A 141 -9.99 12.58 -16.56
CA ILE A 141 -9.45 11.56 -15.67
C ILE A 141 -9.18 12.18 -14.31
N SER A 142 -9.95 11.78 -13.30
CA SER A 142 -9.73 12.11 -11.90
C SER A 142 -8.92 11.01 -11.23
N VAL A 143 -7.81 11.36 -10.59
CA VAL A 143 -7.02 10.44 -9.78
C VAL A 143 -7.24 10.74 -8.31
N VAL A 144 -7.63 9.73 -7.55
CA VAL A 144 -7.73 9.78 -6.08
C VAL A 144 -6.60 8.91 -5.53
N PHE A 145 -5.65 9.54 -4.86
CA PHE A 145 -4.37 8.94 -4.49
C PHE A 145 -4.15 8.94 -2.98
N GLY A 146 -3.63 7.83 -2.46
CA GLY A 146 -3.10 7.73 -1.11
C GLY A 146 -3.80 6.67 -0.27
N VAL A 147 -3.49 6.68 1.02
CA VAL A 147 -4.05 5.73 1.98
C VAL A 147 -5.51 6.13 2.27
N GLY A 148 -6.45 5.20 2.11
CA GLY A 148 -7.89 5.43 2.22
C GLY A 148 -8.54 6.04 0.98
N ALA A 149 -7.84 6.13 -0.16
CA ALA A 149 -8.36 6.66 -1.42
C ALA A 149 -9.64 5.93 -1.87
N SER A 150 -9.71 4.62 -1.67
CA SER A 150 -10.86 3.82 -2.08
C SER A 150 -12.14 4.13 -1.32
N LEU A 151 -12.07 4.80 -0.17
CA LEU A 151 -13.24 5.13 0.64
C LEU A 151 -14.04 6.31 0.05
N LEU A 152 -13.41 7.10 -0.82
CA LEU A 152 -13.99 8.32 -1.38
C LEU A 152 -14.75 8.06 -2.68
N VAL A 153 -14.56 6.89 -3.30
CA VAL A 153 -15.09 6.56 -4.62
C VAL A 153 -15.86 5.26 -4.54
N SER A 154 -17.18 5.35 -4.63
CA SER A 154 -18.07 4.19 -4.55
C SER A 154 -18.04 3.30 -5.80
N GLN A 155 -17.73 3.88 -6.97
CA GLN A 155 -17.66 3.18 -8.25
C GLN A 155 -16.47 3.70 -9.06
N PRO A 156 -15.25 3.26 -8.72
CA PRO A 156 -14.07 3.63 -9.49
C PRO A 156 -14.07 2.96 -10.86
N SER A 157 -13.57 3.66 -11.87
CA SER A 157 -13.38 3.13 -13.22
C SER A 157 -12.18 2.18 -13.30
N CYS A 158 -11.20 2.35 -12.41
CA CYS A 158 -10.04 1.47 -12.25
C CYS A 158 -9.47 1.59 -10.83
N ILE A 159 -9.03 0.48 -10.24
CA ILE A 159 -8.41 0.38 -8.92
C ILE A 159 -6.99 -0.16 -9.08
N ILE A 160 -6.01 0.67 -8.71
CA ILE A 160 -4.61 0.32 -8.59
C ILE A 160 -4.26 0.23 -7.11
N TYR A 161 -3.81 -0.94 -6.66
CA TYR A 161 -3.36 -1.14 -5.29
C TYR A 161 -1.83 -1.16 -5.22
N ALA A 162 -1.24 -0.12 -4.64
CA ALA A 162 0.19 0.01 -4.43
C ALA A 162 0.59 -0.65 -3.10
N ASP A 163 1.14 -1.87 -3.18
CA ASP A 163 1.46 -2.71 -2.03
C ASP A 163 2.89 -2.50 -1.51
N MET A 164 3.06 -2.82 -0.23
CA MET A 164 4.34 -2.81 0.47
C MET A 164 4.44 -3.96 1.47
N ALA A 165 5.50 -4.75 1.39
CA ALA A 165 5.76 -5.79 2.38
C ALA A 165 6.13 -5.18 3.74
N ARG A 166 5.60 -5.74 4.83
CA ARG A 166 5.88 -5.26 6.20
C ARG A 166 7.36 -5.30 6.57
N TRP A 167 8.12 -6.22 5.98
CA TRP A 167 9.57 -6.25 6.15
C TRP A 167 10.21 -4.97 5.60
N GLU A 168 9.84 -4.57 4.39
CA GLU A 168 10.30 -3.33 3.78
C GLU A 168 9.88 -2.12 4.62
N ILE A 169 8.61 -2.05 5.07
CA ILE A 169 8.15 -0.98 5.98
C ILE A 169 9.06 -0.85 7.20
N GLN A 170 9.42 -1.97 7.84
CA GLN A 170 10.30 -1.97 9.01
C GLN A 170 11.72 -1.49 8.66
N GLN A 171 12.29 -1.89 7.53
CA GLN A 171 13.59 -1.39 7.09
C GLN A 171 13.55 0.11 6.83
N ARG A 172 12.50 0.58 6.16
CA ARG A 172 12.29 2.01 5.88
C ARG A 172 12.13 2.81 7.17
N MET A 173 11.41 2.29 8.16
CA MET A 173 11.30 2.90 9.50
C MET A 173 12.65 2.97 10.21
N ARG A 174 13.49 1.92 10.13
CA ARG A 174 14.84 1.92 10.73
C ARG A 174 15.76 2.97 10.11
N SER A 175 15.56 3.26 8.83
CA SER A 175 16.27 4.32 8.10
C SER A 175 15.63 5.72 8.24
N ASN A 176 14.60 5.86 9.08
CA ASN A 176 13.78 7.08 9.25
C ASN A 176 13.20 7.65 7.93
N ARG A 177 13.07 6.82 6.88
CA ARG A 177 12.50 7.23 5.59
C ARG A 177 10.97 7.19 5.56
N VAL A 178 10.34 6.48 6.51
CA VAL A 178 8.87 6.46 6.69
C VAL A 178 8.52 6.50 8.18
N CYS A 179 7.34 7.03 8.48
CA CYS A 179 6.75 7.12 9.82
C CYS A 179 5.44 6.30 9.91
N ASN A 180 4.78 6.35 11.07
CA ASN A 180 3.47 5.73 11.24
C ASN A 180 2.37 6.43 10.41
N LEU A 181 1.26 5.74 10.20
CA LEU A 181 0.10 6.27 9.46
C LEU A 181 -0.39 7.58 10.08
N ALA A 182 -0.50 8.64 9.27
CA ALA A 182 -1.00 9.95 9.70
C ALA A 182 -0.25 10.49 10.94
N ALA A 183 1.08 10.47 10.86
CA ALA A 183 1.98 10.99 11.88
C ALA A 183 3.20 11.61 11.24
N THR A 184 4.00 12.33 12.03
CA THR A 184 5.31 12.85 11.64
C THR A 184 6.45 12.30 12.49
N ASN A 185 6.22 11.13 13.09
CA ASN A 185 7.10 10.53 14.09
C ASN A 185 8.30 9.76 13.51
N TYR A 186 8.99 10.36 12.54
CA TYR A 186 10.13 9.75 11.83
C TYR A 186 11.26 9.36 12.79
N ASP A 187 11.53 10.18 13.79
CA ASP A 187 12.67 10.02 14.71
C ASP A 187 12.32 9.25 15.99
N ASP A 188 11.07 8.80 16.14
CA ASP A 188 10.66 7.96 17.26
C ASP A 188 11.49 6.67 17.31
N PRO A 189 11.69 6.09 18.52
CA PRO A 189 12.30 4.78 18.65
C PRO A 189 11.59 3.73 17.78
N ILE A 190 12.38 2.89 17.09
CA ILE A 190 11.84 1.86 16.20
C ILE A 190 10.83 0.93 16.90
N ALA A 191 11.03 0.65 18.19
CA ALA A 191 10.13 -0.15 18.99
C ALA A 191 8.74 0.50 19.12
N SER A 192 8.68 1.82 19.34
CA SER A 192 7.45 2.59 19.41
C SER A 192 6.73 2.61 18.05
N LYS A 193 7.48 2.88 16.97
CA LYS A 193 6.94 2.86 15.59
C LYS A 193 6.35 1.50 15.24
N TYR A 194 7.09 0.43 15.55
CA TYR A 194 6.67 -0.95 15.30
C TYR A 194 5.46 -1.34 16.13
N LYS A 195 5.44 -1.00 17.43
CA LYS A 195 4.28 -1.24 18.31
C LYS A 195 3.02 -0.61 17.71
N ARG A 196 3.07 0.68 17.37
CA ARG A 196 1.93 1.37 16.75
C ARG A 196 1.53 0.72 15.43
N ALA A 197 2.49 0.43 14.56
CA ALA A 197 2.20 -0.19 13.27
C ALA A 197 1.52 -1.56 13.43
N TYR A 198 1.99 -2.39 14.36
CA TYR A 198 1.49 -3.73 14.59
C TYR A 198 0.07 -3.74 15.18
N PHE A 199 -0.17 -2.97 16.25
CA PHE A 199 -1.45 -2.97 16.95
C PHE A 199 -2.51 -2.12 16.24
N VAL A 200 -2.11 -1.13 15.44
CA VAL A 200 -3.00 -0.14 14.85
C VAL A 200 -2.82 -0.05 13.32
N ASP A 201 -1.74 0.58 12.83
CA ASP A 201 -1.69 1.04 11.43
C ASP A 201 -1.93 -0.08 10.41
N TRP A 202 -1.25 -1.22 10.59
CA TRP A 202 -1.41 -2.37 9.71
C TRP A 202 -2.80 -2.96 9.79
N ARG A 203 -3.45 -2.96 10.96
CA ARG A 203 -4.81 -3.47 11.11
C ARG A 203 -5.80 -2.60 10.34
N VAL A 204 -5.64 -1.28 10.46
CA VAL A 204 -6.45 -0.29 9.76
C VAL A 204 -6.27 -0.41 8.25
N CYS A 205 -5.03 -0.47 7.77
CA CYS A 205 -4.74 -0.60 6.33
C CYS A 205 -5.13 -1.99 5.78
N ASP A 206 -4.96 -3.07 6.55
CA ASP A 206 -5.35 -4.43 6.16
C ASP A 206 -6.88 -4.53 5.95
N LYS A 207 -7.69 -3.80 6.73
CA LYS A 207 -9.15 -3.77 6.53
C LYS A 207 -9.52 -3.24 5.15
N ILE A 208 -8.80 -2.23 4.64
CA ILE A 208 -8.97 -1.74 3.27
C ILE A 208 -8.42 -2.77 2.28
N LYS A 209 -7.19 -3.25 2.49
CA LYS A 209 -6.54 -4.26 1.63
C LYS A 209 -7.47 -5.44 1.37
N LYS A 210 -8.01 -6.06 2.42
CA LYS A 210 -8.92 -7.21 2.33
C LYS A 210 -10.19 -6.93 1.51
N LYS A 211 -10.73 -5.70 1.57
CA LYS A 211 -11.89 -5.30 0.77
C LYS A 211 -11.53 -5.09 -0.71
N LEU A 212 -10.32 -4.62 -1.00
CA LEU A 212 -9.90 -4.29 -2.37
C LEU A 212 -9.30 -5.45 -3.15
N LEU A 213 -8.60 -6.38 -2.51
CA LEU A 213 -7.95 -7.52 -3.18
C LEU A 213 -8.87 -8.30 -4.15
N PRO A 214 -10.17 -8.54 -3.84
CA PRO A 214 -11.07 -9.21 -4.77
C PRO A 214 -11.43 -8.39 -6.01
N HIS A 215 -11.28 -7.06 -5.96
CA HIS A 215 -11.84 -6.13 -6.95
C HIS A 215 -10.80 -5.29 -7.68
N LEU A 216 -9.53 -5.30 -7.25
CA LEU A 216 -8.50 -4.50 -7.91
C LEU A 216 -8.28 -4.91 -9.37
N ASP A 217 -7.96 -3.92 -10.19
CA ASP A 217 -7.59 -4.08 -11.60
C ASP A 217 -6.08 -4.31 -11.74
N PHE A 218 -5.29 -3.64 -10.90
CA PHE A 218 -3.83 -3.79 -10.88
C PHE A 218 -3.28 -3.87 -9.47
N LEU A 219 -2.36 -4.81 -9.26
CA LEU A 219 -1.51 -4.87 -8.07
C LEU A 219 -0.13 -4.34 -8.45
N LEU A 220 0.29 -3.26 -7.79
CA LEU A 220 1.58 -2.62 -7.98
C LEU A 220 2.48 -2.93 -6.77
N ASP A 221 3.47 -3.79 -6.96
CA ASP A 221 4.50 -4.12 -5.97
C ASP A 221 5.62 -3.05 -5.99
N LEU A 222 5.80 -2.40 -4.85
CA LEU A 222 6.78 -1.32 -4.64
C LEU A 222 7.90 -1.70 -3.67
N ASN A 223 8.12 -3.00 -3.42
CA ASN A 223 9.24 -3.45 -2.59
C ASN A 223 10.60 -3.01 -3.18
N ASP A 224 10.72 -3.04 -4.50
CA ASP A 224 11.87 -2.50 -5.25
C ASP A 224 11.49 -1.12 -5.83
N GLU A 225 12.07 -0.06 -5.27
CA GLU A 225 11.79 1.33 -5.65
C GLU A 225 12.27 1.66 -7.08
N GLU A 226 13.38 1.04 -7.51
CA GLU A 226 13.99 1.30 -8.81
C GLU A 226 13.29 0.50 -9.93
N MET A 227 12.88 -0.73 -9.59
CA MET A 227 12.26 -1.66 -10.54
C MET A 227 10.90 -2.17 -10.01
N PRO A 228 9.89 -1.30 -9.89
CA PRO A 228 8.56 -1.71 -9.47
C PRO A 228 7.95 -2.71 -10.44
N ARG A 229 7.01 -3.50 -9.94
CA ARG A 229 6.34 -4.56 -10.73
C ARG A 229 4.85 -4.41 -10.63
N MET A 230 4.15 -4.65 -11.72
CA MET A 230 2.70 -4.59 -11.76
C MET A 230 2.14 -5.83 -12.43
N ILE A 231 1.07 -6.37 -11.85
CA ILE A 231 0.29 -7.45 -12.45
C ILE A 231 -1.20 -7.06 -12.51
N PRO A 232 -1.94 -7.55 -13.51
CA PRO A 232 -3.40 -7.51 -13.50
C PRO A 232 -3.98 -8.21 -12.28
N GLY A 233 -5.07 -7.68 -11.74
CA GLY A 233 -5.77 -8.25 -10.59
C GLY A 233 -6.36 -9.62 -10.85
N SER A 234 -6.73 -9.92 -12.10
CA SER A 234 -7.16 -11.25 -12.52
C SER A 234 -6.06 -12.30 -12.30
N LEU A 235 -4.80 -11.96 -12.61
CA LEU A 235 -3.66 -12.85 -12.39
C LEU A 235 -3.29 -12.96 -10.92
N PHE A 236 -3.41 -11.87 -10.16
CA PHE A 236 -3.26 -11.92 -8.72
C PHE A 236 -4.26 -12.92 -8.09
N ARG A 237 -5.54 -12.82 -8.45
CA ARG A 237 -6.59 -13.73 -7.95
C ARG A 237 -6.36 -15.19 -8.38
N LEU A 238 -5.98 -15.42 -9.63
CA LEU A 238 -5.59 -16.75 -10.12
C LEU A 238 -4.40 -17.34 -9.32
N GLY A 239 -3.44 -16.49 -8.96
CA GLY A 239 -2.31 -16.90 -8.13
C GLY A 239 -2.73 -17.33 -6.72
N LEU A 240 -3.67 -16.63 -6.10
CA LEU A 240 -4.24 -17.02 -4.81
C LEU A 240 -4.96 -18.36 -4.88
N GLU A 241 -5.80 -18.57 -5.91
CA GLU A 241 -6.50 -19.83 -6.13
C GLU A 241 -5.52 -21.00 -6.24
N LYS A 242 -4.48 -20.87 -7.08
CA LYS A 242 -3.43 -21.88 -7.24
C LYS A 242 -2.64 -22.16 -5.96
N ALA A 243 -2.41 -21.15 -5.11
CA ALA A 243 -1.66 -21.31 -3.87
C ALA A 243 -2.48 -21.94 -2.72
N THR A 244 -3.80 -22.01 -2.86
CA THR A 244 -4.70 -22.63 -1.88
C THR A 244 -5.03 -24.10 -2.17
N HIS A 245 -4.58 -24.63 -3.31
CA HIS A 245 -4.71 -26.03 -3.72
C HIS A 245 -3.42 -26.79 -3.47
#